data_AF-D7SHP7-F1
#
_entry.id   AF-D7SHP7-F1
#
_cell.length_a   1.000
_cell.length_b   1.000
_cell.length_c   1.000
_cell.angle_alpha   90.00
_cell.angle_beta   90.00
_cell.angle_gamma   90.00
#
_symmetry.space_group_name_H-M   'P 1'
#
loop_
_entity.id
_entity.type
_entity.pdbx_description
1 polymer ?
#
loop_
_entity_poly.entity_id
_entity_poly.type
_entity_poly.pdbx_seq_one_letter_code
_entity_poly.pdbx_strand_id
1 'polypeptide(L)'
;MNDVLMFHITSGSYRVLDIDYAYQALTLDDPHMSTCESIVLGGKGNGFAIEHWRAPYLNPAADNVFMLLGCSAQSPLFQGFPSKHLPCRNVSGMGCEEYYWCSAWGVFGPKKLGSGTGPPECCAVPFEAIKAINLTRLECEGYSSAYSLAPLREIGPGGWSYGIRVRYSVQGNEFCRACEATGGACGYGSDGVRELCLCGSSNSTSNCDSVKSSSSKVGRSLANTLAGILGCIVTWRKMHQT
;
A
#
# COMPACT_ATOMS: atom_id res chain seq x y z
N MET A 1 -25.73 -6.53 13.57
CA MET A 1 -24.93 -6.34 12.36
C MET A 1 -23.48 -6.41 12.78
N ASN A 2 -22.66 -7.24 12.13
CA ASN A 2 -21.21 -7.23 12.33
C ASN A 2 -20.65 -6.42 11.16
N ASP A 3 -20.30 -5.15 11.41
CA ASP A 3 -19.75 -4.27 10.38
C ASP A 3 -18.28 -4.69 10.15
N VAL A 4 -18.05 -5.45 9.08
CA VAL A 4 -16.71 -5.90 8.67
C VAL A 4 -16.32 -5.16 7.40
N LEU A 5 -15.13 -4.56 7.39
CA LEU A 5 -14.58 -3.93 6.20
C LEU A 5 -14.04 -5.02 5.25
N MET A 6 -14.50 -4.98 4.00
CA MET A 6 -14.12 -5.93 2.96
C MET A 6 -13.34 -5.21 1.85
N PHE A 7 -12.26 -5.84 1.40
CA PHE A 7 -11.47 -5.41 0.26
C PHE A 7 -11.78 -6.30 -0.95
N HIS A 8 -12.28 -5.70 -2.03
CA HIS A 8 -12.69 -6.41 -3.22
C HIS A 8 -11.73 -6.15 -4.39
N ILE A 9 -11.22 -7.25 -4.96
CA ILE A 9 -10.46 -7.28 -6.21
C ILE A 9 -10.93 -8.44 -7.08
N THR A 10 -10.46 -8.50 -8.31
CA THR A 10 -10.79 -9.55 -9.28
C THR A 10 -10.48 -10.96 -8.78
N SER A 11 -9.44 -11.15 -7.95
CA SER A 11 -9.10 -12.46 -7.39
C SER A 11 -10.00 -12.90 -6.23
N GLY A 12 -10.73 -11.99 -5.59
CA GLY A 12 -11.59 -12.33 -4.46
C GLY A 12 -12.00 -11.16 -3.56
N SER A 13 -12.67 -11.52 -2.47
CA SER A 13 -13.10 -10.59 -1.43
C SER A 13 -12.41 -10.96 -0.13
N TYR A 14 -11.61 -10.05 0.39
CA TYR A 14 -10.74 -10.28 1.54
C TYR A 14 -11.22 -9.45 2.71
N ARG A 15 -11.22 -10.02 3.91
CA ARG A 15 -11.52 -9.24 5.10
C ARG A 15 -10.34 -8.35 5.42
N VAL A 16 -10.59 -7.08 5.72
CA VAL A 16 -9.55 -6.18 6.22
C VAL A 16 -9.37 -6.43 7.71
N LEU A 17 -8.17 -6.87 8.09
CA LEU A 17 -7.78 -7.08 9.49
C LEU A 17 -7.29 -5.78 10.14
N ASP A 18 -6.48 -5.01 9.41
CA ASP A 18 -5.84 -3.81 9.92
C ASP A 18 -5.50 -2.81 8.80
N ILE A 19 -5.50 -1.52 9.12
CA ILE A 19 -5.06 -0.43 8.23
C ILE A 19 -4.04 0.42 8.98
N ASP A 20 -2.78 0.27 8.58
CA ASP A 20 -1.67 1.04 9.09
C ASP A 20 -1.42 2.26 8.18
N TYR A 21 -1.99 3.39 8.57
CA TYR A 21 -1.84 4.64 7.85
C TYR A 21 -0.42 5.21 7.89
N ALA A 22 0.34 4.92 8.94
CA ALA A 22 1.71 5.44 9.12
C ALA A 22 2.68 4.75 8.16
N TYR A 23 2.54 3.42 7.99
CA TYR A 23 3.37 2.62 7.09
C TYR A 23 2.74 2.38 5.71
N GLN A 24 1.52 2.90 5.51
CA GLN A 24 0.71 2.77 4.31
C GLN A 24 0.52 1.29 3.94
N ALA A 25 0.08 0.49 4.91
CA ALA A 25 -0.11 -0.94 4.75
C ALA A 25 -1.54 -1.35 5.14
N LEU A 26 -2.07 -2.32 4.42
CA LEU A 26 -3.36 -2.95 4.63
C LEU A 26 -3.11 -4.42 4.91
N THR A 27 -3.67 -4.98 5.96
CA THR A 27 -3.57 -6.42 6.23
C THR A 27 -4.88 -7.09 5.85
N LEU A 28 -4.79 -8.10 4.98
CA LEU A 28 -5.92 -8.83 4.44
C LEU A 28 -5.95 -10.26 4.96
N ASP A 29 -7.17 -10.77 5.17
CA ASP A 29 -7.47 -12.16 5.49
C ASP A 29 -8.21 -12.82 4.31
N ASP A 30 -7.66 -13.93 3.82
CA ASP A 30 -8.29 -14.79 2.82
C ASP A 30 -8.85 -16.03 3.52
N PRO A 31 -10.17 -16.25 3.57
CA PRO A 31 -10.77 -17.42 4.22
C PRO A 31 -10.38 -18.76 3.58
N HIS A 32 -9.78 -18.75 2.39
CA HIS A 32 -9.32 -19.94 1.68
C HIS A 32 -7.81 -20.18 1.81
N MET A 33 -7.08 -19.35 2.54
CA MET A 33 -5.66 -19.60 2.84
C MET A 33 -5.50 -20.54 4.03
N SER A 34 -4.41 -21.29 4.05
CA SER A 34 -4.00 -22.11 5.19
C SER A 34 -3.29 -21.25 6.25
N THR A 35 -3.39 -21.66 7.50
CA THR A 35 -2.69 -21.06 8.65
C THR A 35 -1.98 -22.13 9.47
N CYS A 36 -1.31 -21.76 10.55
CA CYS A 36 -0.69 -22.72 11.46
C CYS A 36 -1.68 -23.68 12.14
N GLU A 37 -2.95 -23.30 12.21
CA GLU A 37 -3.99 -24.06 12.89
C GLU A 37 -4.87 -24.88 11.93
N SER A 38 -4.91 -24.50 10.65
CA SER A 38 -5.76 -25.15 9.65
C SER A 38 -5.10 -25.19 8.26
N ILE A 39 -5.02 -26.40 7.69
CA ILE A 39 -4.62 -26.61 6.30
C ILE A 39 -5.87 -26.68 5.42
N VAL A 40 -5.92 -25.82 4.41
CA VAL A 40 -6.99 -25.74 3.40
C VAL A 40 -6.40 -26.13 2.05
N LEU A 41 -6.85 -27.29 1.53
CA LEU A 41 -6.44 -27.85 0.23
C LEU A 41 -7.65 -28.07 -0.68
N GLY A 42 -7.38 -28.46 -1.92
CA GLY A 42 -8.40 -28.82 -2.92
C GLY A 42 -8.92 -27.65 -3.74
N GLY A 43 -8.13 -26.59 -3.93
CA GLY A 43 -8.42 -25.52 -4.89
C GLY A 43 -9.67 -24.69 -4.55
N LYS A 44 -10.08 -24.65 -3.28
CA LYS A 44 -11.28 -23.92 -2.83
C LYS A 44 -11.17 -22.39 -2.98
N GLY A 45 -9.98 -21.86 -3.22
CA GLY A 45 -9.74 -20.44 -3.50
C GLY A 45 -8.93 -20.24 -4.79
N ASN A 46 -9.11 -19.11 -5.46
CA ASN A 46 -8.33 -18.76 -6.66
C ASN A 46 -6.93 -18.22 -6.33
N GLY A 47 -6.65 -17.97 -5.04
CA GLY A 47 -5.45 -17.32 -4.54
C GLY A 47 -5.60 -15.80 -4.45
N PHE A 48 -4.50 -15.09 -4.62
CA PHE A 48 -4.41 -13.64 -4.48
C PHE A 48 -3.63 -13.02 -5.64
N ALA A 49 -4.29 -12.13 -6.39
CA ALA A 49 -3.69 -11.47 -7.55
C ALA A 49 -4.23 -10.04 -7.69
N ILE A 50 -3.32 -9.07 -7.69
CA ILE A 50 -3.67 -7.67 -7.89
C ILE A 50 -3.81 -7.40 -9.40
N GLU A 51 -4.81 -6.61 -9.79
CA GLU A 51 -4.98 -6.20 -11.17
C GLU A 51 -3.78 -5.38 -11.65
N HIS A 52 -3.39 -5.57 -12.91
CA HIS A 52 -2.25 -4.87 -13.49
C HIS A 52 -2.34 -3.34 -13.35
N TRP A 53 -3.55 -2.77 -13.42
CA TRP A 53 -3.78 -1.33 -13.29
C TRP A 53 -3.67 -0.82 -11.84
N ARG A 54 -3.83 -1.68 -10.82
CA ARG A 54 -3.66 -1.32 -9.40
C ARG A 54 -2.23 -1.50 -8.92
N ALA A 55 -1.45 -2.36 -9.57
CA ALA A 55 -0.07 -2.66 -9.21
C ALA A 55 0.83 -1.41 -8.98
N PRO A 56 0.67 -0.25 -9.67
CA PRO A 56 1.48 0.93 -9.35
C PRO A 56 1.22 1.54 -7.96
N TYR A 57 0.04 1.31 -7.39
CA TYR A 57 -0.40 1.93 -6.13
C TYR A 57 -0.74 0.92 -5.04
N LEU A 58 -0.70 -0.37 -5.35
CA LEU A 58 -1.06 -1.44 -4.44
C LEU A 58 -0.23 -2.68 -4.76
N ASN A 59 0.64 -3.08 -3.85
CA ASN A 59 1.46 -4.29 -4.00
C ASN A 59 1.62 -5.01 -2.67
N PRO A 60 1.72 -6.34 -2.64
CA PRO A 60 2.12 -7.07 -1.45
C PRO A 60 3.46 -6.54 -0.93
N ALA A 61 3.55 -6.41 0.38
CA ALA A 61 4.77 -6.04 1.06
C ALA A 61 5.83 -7.15 0.89
N ALA A 62 7.10 -6.77 0.80
CA ALA A 62 8.20 -7.71 0.51
C ALA A 62 8.53 -8.65 1.69
N ASP A 63 8.01 -8.33 2.88
CA ASP A 63 8.11 -9.13 4.10
C ASP A 63 7.10 -10.30 4.14
N ASN A 64 6.13 -10.34 3.22
CA ASN A 64 5.24 -11.49 3.08
C ASN A 64 6.00 -12.69 2.53
N VAL A 65 5.88 -13.81 3.22
CA VAL A 65 6.11 -15.14 2.64
C VAL A 65 4.80 -15.67 2.07
N PHE A 66 4.87 -16.29 0.89
CA PHE A 66 3.78 -17.10 0.34
C PHE A 66 4.25 -18.55 0.28
N MET A 67 3.51 -19.44 0.91
CA MET A 67 3.80 -20.87 0.96
C MET A 67 2.79 -21.59 0.09
N LEU A 68 3.24 -22.09 -1.06
CA LEU A 68 2.40 -22.83 -2.00
C LEU A 68 2.40 -24.31 -1.60
N LEU A 69 1.22 -24.92 -1.51
CA LEU A 69 1.01 -26.24 -0.91
C LEU A 69 0.50 -27.24 -1.96
N GLY A 70 1.04 -28.46 -1.92
CA GLY A 70 0.58 -29.57 -2.75
C GLY A 70 0.70 -29.28 -4.25
N CYS A 71 1.84 -28.73 -4.69
CA CYS A 71 2.05 -28.39 -6.09
C CYS A 71 2.45 -29.62 -6.92
N SER A 72 1.90 -29.76 -8.12
CA SER A 72 2.21 -30.87 -9.03
C SER A 72 3.66 -30.84 -9.51
N ALA A 73 4.19 -31.96 -9.98
CA ALA A 73 5.52 -32.02 -10.61
C ALA A 73 5.60 -31.25 -11.94
N GLN A 74 4.46 -30.97 -12.56
CA GLN A 74 4.33 -30.22 -13.82
C GLN A 74 4.22 -28.70 -13.59
N SER A 75 4.04 -28.29 -12.33
CA SER A 75 3.94 -26.90 -11.93
C SER A 75 5.07 -26.05 -12.54
N PRO A 76 4.76 -24.85 -13.06
CA PRO A 76 5.77 -23.89 -13.52
C PRO A 76 6.85 -23.55 -12.48
N LEU A 77 6.58 -23.79 -11.19
CA LEU A 77 7.54 -23.59 -10.09
C LEU A 77 8.73 -24.54 -10.16
N PHE A 78 8.53 -25.74 -10.72
CA PHE A 78 9.54 -26.81 -10.77
C PHE A 78 10.08 -27.04 -12.18
N GLN A 79 9.60 -26.29 -13.18
CA GLN A 79 10.06 -26.42 -14.56
C GLN A 79 11.53 -26.00 -14.70
N GLY A 80 12.36 -26.92 -15.21
CA GLY A 80 13.79 -26.70 -15.42
C GLY A 80 14.69 -27.18 -14.29
N PHE A 81 14.15 -27.83 -13.25
CA PHE A 81 14.94 -28.60 -12.29
C PHE A 81 15.51 -29.86 -12.98
N PRO A 82 16.78 -30.25 -12.74
CA PRO A 82 17.75 -29.72 -11.77
C PRO A 82 18.62 -28.54 -12.30
N SER A 83 18.44 -28.12 -13.55
CA SER A 83 19.32 -27.17 -14.25
C SER A 83 19.08 -25.68 -13.87
N LYS A 84 17.93 -25.35 -13.27
CA LYS A 84 17.55 -24.02 -12.80
C LYS A 84 17.29 -24.04 -11.30
N HIS A 85 17.66 -22.94 -10.63
CA HIS A 85 17.34 -22.75 -9.22
C HIS A 85 15.82 -22.67 -9.01
N LEU A 86 15.33 -23.47 -8.07
CA LEU A 86 13.96 -23.39 -7.59
C LEU A 86 13.71 -22.00 -6.98
N PRO A 87 12.55 -21.37 -7.21
CA PRO A 87 12.21 -20.11 -6.55
C PRO A 87 11.98 -20.28 -5.04
N CYS A 88 11.84 -21.53 -4.58
CA CYS A 88 11.54 -21.86 -3.19
C CYS A 88 12.68 -21.43 -2.26
N ARG A 89 12.42 -20.44 -1.40
CA ARG A 89 13.35 -19.92 -0.39
C ARG A 89 12.58 -19.29 0.77
N ASN A 90 13.21 -19.28 1.94
CA ASN A 90 12.66 -18.60 3.10
C ASN A 90 12.61 -17.07 2.85
N VAL A 91 11.60 -16.42 3.39
CA VAL A 91 11.40 -14.96 3.34
C VAL A 91 11.26 -14.47 4.77
N SER A 92 12.07 -13.49 5.16
CA SER A 92 12.07 -12.93 6.53
C SER A 92 12.25 -13.99 7.64
N GLY A 93 12.94 -15.10 7.35
CA GLY A 93 13.12 -16.22 8.30
C GLY A 93 11.91 -17.15 8.44
N MET A 94 10.87 -16.95 7.63
CA MET A 94 9.71 -17.84 7.53
C MET A 94 9.86 -18.72 6.28
N GLY A 95 9.60 -20.01 6.42
CA GLY A 95 9.79 -21.00 5.37
C GLY A 95 8.99 -22.27 5.61
N CYS A 96 9.07 -23.19 4.65
CA CYS A 96 8.34 -24.46 4.73
C CYS A 96 8.84 -25.35 5.88
N GLU A 97 10.15 -25.37 6.12
CA GLU A 97 10.74 -26.17 7.21
C GLU A 97 10.16 -25.79 8.57
N GLU A 98 10.06 -24.49 8.85
CA GLU A 98 9.41 -24.00 10.05
C GLU A 98 7.91 -24.24 10.01
N TYR A 99 7.25 -24.00 8.87
CA TYR A 99 5.79 -24.17 8.71
C TYR A 99 5.31 -25.60 8.98
N TYR A 100 6.12 -26.62 8.67
CA TYR A 100 5.78 -28.02 8.98
C TYR A 100 5.66 -28.33 10.49
N TRP A 101 6.18 -27.46 11.36
CA TRP A 101 6.01 -27.60 12.81
C TRP A 101 4.65 -27.10 13.33
N CYS A 102 3.80 -26.57 12.44
CA CYS A 102 2.44 -26.16 12.81
C CYS A 102 1.56 -27.34 13.22
N SER A 103 0.67 -27.09 14.18
CA SER A 103 -0.28 -28.10 14.68
C SER A 103 -1.19 -28.64 13.59
N ALA A 104 -1.51 -27.82 12.58
CA ALA A 104 -2.31 -28.22 11.43
C ALA A 104 -1.70 -29.42 10.68
N TRP A 105 -0.37 -29.48 10.55
CA TRP A 105 0.32 -30.62 9.92
C TRP A 105 0.34 -31.87 10.79
N GLY A 106 0.11 -31.74 12.10
CA GLY A 106 -0.02 -32.88 13.01
C GLY A 106 -1.22 -33.78 12.70
N VAL A 107 -2.30 -33.22 12.11
CA VAL A 107 -3.49 -33.97 11.68
C VAL A 107 -3.28 -34.66 10.33
N PHE A 108 -2.50 -34.06 9.42
CA PHE A 108 -2.17 -34.64 8.12
C PHE A 108 -0.91 -35.54 8.15
N GLY A 109 -0.17 -35.49 9.27
CA GLY A 109 1.18 -36.02 9.44
C GLY A 109 2.17 -35.31 8.50
N PRO A 110 3.43 -35.08 8.92
CA PRO A 110 4.49 -34.93 7.94
C PRO A 110 4.58 -36.28 7.23
N LYS A 111 3.88 -36.45 6.10
CA LYS A 111 4.18 -37.55 5.17
C LYS A 111 5.62 -37.34 4.75
N LYS A 112 6.51 -38.03 5.47
CA LYS A 112 7.95 -38.18 5.22
C LYS A 112 8.54 -37.02 4.44
N LEU A 113 9.13 -36.08 5.18
CA LEU A 113 10.24 -35.22 4.73
C LEU A 113 10.97 -35.93 3.59
N GLY A 114 10.81 -35.40 2.38
CA GLY A 114 10.90 -36.14 1.12
C GLY A 114 12.14 -37.02 1.01
N SER A 115 11.91 -38.33 1.02
CA SER A 115 12.81 -39.33 0.45
C SER A 115 12.22 -39.89 -0.86
N GLY A 116 11.43 -39.07 -1.57
CA GLY A 116 10.78 -39.39 -2.84
C GLY A 116 11.22 -38.41 -3.93
N THR A 117 11.33 -38.89 -5.16
CA THR A 117 11.80 -38.17 -6.35
C THR A 117 10.84 -37.08 -6.86
N GLY A 118 9.95 -36.57 -6.01
CA GLY A 118 8.90 -35.60 -6.35
C GLY A 118 9.16 -34.19 -5.80
N PRO A 119 8.36 -33.19 -6.19
CA PRO A 119 8.45 -31.83 -5.66
C PRO A 119 8.15 -31.79 -4.15
N PRO A 120 8.68 -30.80 -3.42
CA PRO A 120 8.35 -30.63 -2.01
C PRO A 120 6.86 -30.29 -1.82
N GLU A 121 6.27 -30.77 -0.72
CA GLU A 121 4.86 -30.52 -0.32
C GLU A 121 4.56 -29.02 -0.10
N CYS A 122 5.58 -28.23 0.23
CA CYS A 122 5.51 -26.79 0.40
C CYS A 122 6.67 -26.11 -0.35
N CYS A 123 6.36 -24.99 -1.02
CA CYS A 123 7.35 -24.08 -1.60
C CYS A 123 7.09 -22.65 -1.10
N ALA A 124 8.01 -22.15 -0.27
CA ALA A 124 7.97 -20.78 0.23
C ALA A 124 8.60 -19.83 -0.81
N VAL A 125 7.94 -18.73 -1.14
CA VAL A 125 8.40 -17.76 -2.14
C VAL A 125 8.03 -16.33 -1.74
N PRO A 126 8.85 -15.33 -2.10
CA PRO A 126 8.41 -13.93 -2.04
C PRO A 126 7.44 -13.65 -3.19
N PHE A 127 6.58 -12.63 -3.03
CA PHE A 127 5.64 -12.24 -4.07
C PHE A 127 6.33 -11.93 -5.41
N GLU A 128 7.49 -11.26 -5.38
CA GLU A 128 8.30 -10.92 -6.54
C GLU A 128 8.63 -12.11 -7.46
N ALA A 129 8.73 -13.33 -6.92
CA ALA A 129 9.08 -14.51 -7.69
C ALA A 129 7.92 -15.03 -8.54
N ILE A 130 6.69 -14.86 -8.09
CA ILE A 130 5.48 -15.42 -8.73
C ILE A 130 4.54 -14.36 -9.32
N LYS A 131 4.59 -13.12 -8.82
CA LYS A 131 3.79 -11.95 -9.21
C LYS A 131 2.27 -12.08 -9.10
N ALA A 132 1.75 -13.28 -8.89
CA ALA A 132 0.37 -13.59 -8.58
C ALA A 132 0.29 -15.01 -7.98
N ILE A 133 -0.57 -15.19 -6.97
CA ILE A 133 -0.91 -16.51 -6.47
C ILE A 133 -2.16 -16.95 -7.23
N ASN A 134 -1.96 -17.69 -8.32
CA ASN A 134 -3.02 -18.31 -9.10
C ASN A 134 -2.87 -19.82 -8.98
N LEU A 135 -3.62 -20.43 -8.06
CA LEU A 135 -3.44 -21.84 -7.70
C LEU A 135 -3.62 -22.78 -8.89
N THR A 136 -4.61 -22.50 -9.76
CA THR A 136 -4.85 -23.28 -10.98
C THR A 136 -3.67 -23.21 -11.93
N ARG A 137 -3.12 -22.02 -12.18
CA ARG A 137 -1.97 -21.83 -13.09
C ARG A 137 -0.68 -22.40 -12.50
N LEU A 138 -0.54 -22.33 -11.18
CA LEU A 138 0.61 -22.87 -10.46
C LEU A 138 0.48 -24.37 -10.19
N GLU A 139 -0.66 -24.98 -10.51
CA GLU A 139 -0.99 -26.38 -10.24
C GLU A 139 -0.77 -26.78 -8.76
N CYS A 140 -1.21 -25.92 -7.84
CA CYS A 140 -1.12 -26.13 -6.40
C CYS A 140 -2.50 -26.30 -5.77
N GLU A 141 -2.60 -27.12 -4.73
CA GLU A 141 -3.86 -27.41 -4.05
C GLU A 141 -4.29 -26.31 -3.07
N GLY A 142 -3.35 -25.53 -2.56
CA GLY A 142 -3.59 -24.49 -1.57
C GLY A 142 -2.40 -23.53 -1.43
N TYR A 143 -2.58 -22.51 -0.60
CA TYR A 143 -1.49 -21.64 -0.18
C TYR A 143 -1.68 -21.13 1.24
N SER A 144 -0.61 -20.62 1.83
CA SER A 144 -0.59 -19.83 3.05
C SER A 144 0.17 -18.53 2.82
N SER A 145 -0.09 -17.52 3.64
CA SER A 145 0.70 -16.29 3.68
C SER A 145 0.92 -15.84 5.12
N ALA A 146 2.14 -15.40 5.40
CA ALA A 146 2.54 -14.89 6.70
C ALA A 146 3.52 -13.73 6.57
N TYR A 147 3.60 -12.90 7.60
CA TYR A 147 4.47 -11.73 7.70
C TYR A 147 4.95 -11.54 9.15
N SER A 148 5.92 -10.65 9.35
CA SER A 148 6.44 -10.27 10.67
C SER A 148 6.51 -8.74 10.82
N LEU A 149 6.03 -8.21 11.94
CA LEU A 149 5.91 -6.76 12.18
C LEU A 149 7.06 -6.15 13.03
N ALA A 150 8.05 -6.94 13.47
CA ALA A 150 9.15 -6.45 14.31
C ALA A 150 10.36 -7.39 14.24
N PRO A 151 11.59 -6.94 14.59
CA PRO A 151 12.80 -7.78 14.52
C PRO A 151 12.85 -8.87 15.60
N LEU A 152 11.85 -8.93 16.50
CA LEU A 152 11.68 -10.06 17.41
C LEU A 152 11.25 -11.24 16.55
N ARG A 153 12.21 -12.13 16.31
CA ARG A 153 11.96 -13.44 15.70
C ARG A 153 10.93 -14.15 16.56
N GLU A 154 9.67 -14.10 16.13
CA GLU A 154 8.61 -14.86 16.76
C GLU A 154 9.01 -16.34 16.76
N ILE A 155 8.72 -17.02 17.87
CA ILE A 155 9.23 -18.36 18.17
C ILE A 155 8.42 -19.37 17.35
N GLY A 156 8.89 -19.62 16.13
CA GLY A 156 8.32 -20.63 15.24
C GLY A 156 7.00 -20.22 14.59
N PRO A 157 6.39 -21.11 13.81
CA PRO A 157 5.30 -20.76 12.92
C PRO A 157 3.97 -20.46 13.65
N GLY A 158 3.82 -20.91 14.90
CA GLY A 158 2.68 -20.56 15.74
C GLY A 158 2.66 -19.10 16.22
N GLY A 159 3.80 -18.41 16.16
CA GLY A 159 3.90 -16.98 16.49
C GLY A 159 3.85 -16.06 15.27
N TRP A 160 3.77 -16.60 14.06
CA TRP A 160 3.71 -15.76 12.84
C TRP A 160 2.36 -15.06 12.72
N SER A 161 2.37 -13.88 12.11
CA SER A 161 1.14 -13.22 11.71
C SER A 161 0.69 -13.76 10.35
N TYR A 162 -0.48 -14.40 10.30
CA TYR A 162 -1.05 -14.93 9.07
C TYR A 162 -1.98 -13.91 8.42
N GLY A 163 -1.82 -13.73 7.11
CA GLY A 163 -2.50 -12.69 6.33
C GLY A 163 -1.63 -12.17 5.21
N ILE A 164 -2.22 -11.34 4.36
CA ILE A 164 -1.55 -10.75 3.21
C ILE A 164 -1.38 -9.26 3.48
N ARG A 165 -0.14 -8.83 3.75
CA ARG A 165 0.16 -7.42 3.97
C ARG A 165 0.37 -6.71 2.64
N VAL A 166 -0.44 -5.72 2.34
CA VAL A 166 -0.43 -5.00 1.06
C VAL A 166 -0.06 -3.55 1.31
N ARG A 167 1.03 -3.09 0.71
CA ARG A 167 1.39 -1.67 0.71
C ARG A 167 0.51 -0.94 -0.28
N TYR A 168 -0.04 0.19 0.14
CA TYR A 168 -0.78 1.09 -0.73
C TYR A 168 -0.06 2.43 -0.85
N SER A 169 -0.30 3.14 -1.94
CA SER A 169 0.04 4.55 -2.07
C SER A 169 -1.20 5.33 -2.45
N VAL A 170 -1.38 6.45 -1.76
CA VAL A 170 -2.45 7.40 -2.08
C VAL A 170 -1.78 8.51 -2.89
N GLN A 171 -2.12 8.60 -4.18
CA GLN A 171 -1.76 9.78 -4.97
C GLN A 171 -2.44 11.00 -4.34
N GLY A 172 -1.72 12.11 -4.20
CA GLY A 172 -2.30 13.37 -3.72
C GLY A 172 -1.86 13.85 -2.34
N ASN A 173 -0.89 13.20 -1.69
CA ASN A 173 -0.43 13.64 -0.38
C ASN A 173 0.49 14.88 -0.42
N GLU A 174 0.98 15.33 -1.58
CA GLU A 174 1.75 16.59 -1.64
C GLU A 174 0.82 17.79 -1.62
N PHE A 175 -0.26 17.74 -2.42
CA PHE A 175 -1.29 18.77 -2.44
C PHE A 175 -1.96 18.93 -1.07
N CYS A 176 -2.45 17.83 -0.48
CA CYS A 176 -3.10 17.91 0.82
C CYS A 176 -2.15 18.36 1.92
N ARG A 177 -0.89 17.91 1.93
CA ARG A 177 0.11 18.41 2.88
C ARG A 177 0.36 19.90 2.73
N ALA A 178 0.48 20.41 1.51
CA ALA A 178 0.66 21.85 1.27
C ALA A 178 -0.58 22.66 1.71
N CYS A 179 -1.78 22.14 1.47
CA CYS A 179 -3.04 22.76 1.90
C CYS A 179 -3.15 22.82 3.43
N GLU A 180 -2.98 21.69 4.11
CA GLU A 180 -3.09 21.57 5.57
C GLU A 180 -2.00 22.37 6.29
N ALA A 181 -0.76 22.37 5.76
CA ALA A 181 0.33 23.18 6.30
C ALA A 181 0.05 24.69 6.30
N THR A 182 -0.84 25.16 5.40
CA THR A 182 -1.26 26.57 5.30
C THR A 182 -2.59 26.85 6.01
N GLY A 183 -3.11 25.88 6.75
CA GLY A 183 -4.36 26.00 7.53
C GLY A 183 -5.63 25.78 6.71
N GLY A 184 -5.53 25.17 5.53
CA GLY A 184 -6.68 24.78 4.70
C GLY A 184 -7.15 23.35 4.99
N ALA A 185 -8.39 23.05 4.60
CA ALA A 185 -8.90 21.68 4.57
C ALA A 185 -8.78 21.11 3.15
N CYS A 186 -8.10 19.98 3.01
CA CYS A 186 -7.95 19.30 1.73
C CYS A 186 -9.14 18.37 1.43
N GLY A 187 -9.54 18.28 0.17
CA GLY A 187 -10.49 17.29 -0.29
C GLY A 187 -10.50 17.16 -1.82
N TYR A 188 -11.49 16.45 -2.33
CA TYR A 188 -11.76 16.36 -3.77
C TYR A 188 -13.02 17.15 -4.13
N GLY A 189 -13.03 17.75 -5.32
CA GLY A 189 -14.22 18.38 -5.89
C GLY A 189 -15.34 17.36 -6.14
N SER A 190 -16.51 17.86 -6.56
CA SER A 190 -17.70 17.02 -6.79
C SER A 190 -17.52 15.94 -7.88
N ASP A 191 -16.46 16.03 -8.69
CA ASP A 191 -16.10 15.02 -9.68
C ASP A 191 -15.21 13.89 -9.11
N GLY A 192 -14.76 13.99 -7.86
CA GLY A 192 -13.92 13.00 -7.20
C GLY A 192 -12.50 12.87 -7.77
N VAL A 193 -12.13 13.74 -8.73
CA VAL A 193 -10.85 13.67 -9.46
C VAL A 193 -9.99 14.88 -9.18
N ARG A 194 -10.59 16.07 -9.07
CA ARG A 194 -9.83 17.31 -8.83
C ARG A 194 -9.58 17.52 -7.34
N GLU A 195 -8.33 17.73 -6.98
CA GLU A 195 -7.93 18.10 -5.62
C GLU A 195 -8.32 19.57 -5.34
N LEU A 196 -8.87 19.81 -4.15
CA LEU A 196 -9.40 21.11 -3.73
C LEU A 196 -8.89 21.46 -2.32
N CYS A 197 -8.39 22.68 -2.17
CA CYS A 197 -7.94 23.22 -0.88
C CYS A 197 -8.92 24.31 -0.43
N LEU A 198 -9.62 24.07 0.67
CA LEU A 198 -10.61 24.99 1.24
C LEU A 198 -9.93 25.93 2.23
N CYS A 199 -9.80 27.21 1.87
CA CYS A 199 -9.06 28.23 2.63
C CYS A 199 -9.98 29.18 3.41
N GLY A 200 -11.04 28.63 4.01
CA GLY A 200 -12.09 29.42 4.67
C GLY A 200 -13.00 30.10 3.65
N SER A 201 -12.67 31.33 3.23
CA SER A 201 -13.53 32.15 2.35
C SER A 201 -13.29 31.95 0.85
N SER A 202 -12.33 31.12 0.45
CA SER A 202 -12.04 30.86 -0.96
C SER A 202 -11.45 29.48 -1.18
N ASN A 203 -11.59 28.99 -2.41
CA ASN A 203 -11.00 27.73 -2.84
C ASN A 203 -9.67 27.99 -3.55
N SER A 204 -8.70 27.11 -3.32
CA SER A 204 -7.38 27.14 -3.96
C SER A 204 -7.08 25.79 -4.61
N THR A 205 -6.33 25.80 -5.71
CA THR A 205 -5.82 24.59 -6.39
C THR A 205 -4.37 24.29 -6.00
N SER A 206 -3.87 24.86 -4.89
CA SER A 206 -2.57 24.46 -4.33
C SER A 206 -2.48 24.62 -2.81
N ASN A 207 -2.61 25.85 -2.29
CA ASN A 207 -2.49 26.17 -0.85
C ASN A 207 -3.21 27.48 -0.47
N CYS A 208 -3.30 27.76 0.83
CA CYS A 208 -4.00 28.94 1.37
C CYS A 208 -3.13 30.19 1.54
N ASP A 209 -1.84 30.11 1.23
CA ASP A 209 -0.94 31.27 1.26
C ASP A 209 -1.19 32.22 0.08
N SER A 210 -1.51 31.65 -1.09
CA SER A 210 -1.82 32.42 -2.30
C SER A 210 -3.06 33.32 -2.14
N VAL A 211 -4.02 32.92 -1.30
CA VAL A 211 -5.28 33.64 -1.04
C VAL A 211 -5.08 34.89 -0.17
N LYS A 212 -4.17 34.85 0.81
CA LYS A 212 -3.90 36.01 1.69
C LYS A 212 -3.33 37.23 0.94
N SER A 213 -2.84 37.02 -0.28
CA SER A 213 -2.30 38.09 -1.13
C SER A 213 -3.39 38.91 -1.85
N SER A 214 -4.61 38.38 -2.02
CA SER A 214 -5.70 39.09 -2.71
C SER A 214 -6.58 39.93 -1.78
N SER A 215 -6.64 39.60 -0.49
CA SER A 215 -7.51 40.30 0.48
C SER A 215 -6.81 41.41 1.29
N SER A 216 -5.50 41.56 1.18
CA SER A 216 -4.73 42.60 1.91
C SER A 216 -4.43 43.87 1.10
N LYS A 217 -4.88 43.97 -0.17
CA LYS A 217 -4.65 45.15 -1.03
C LYS A 217 -5.86 46.06 -1.31
N VAL A 218 -7.03 45.83 -0.71
CA VAL A 218 -8.21 46.71 -0.93
C VAL A 218 -8.38 47.78 0.18
N GLY A 219 -7.55 47.78 1.23
CA GLY A 219 -7.75 48.64 2.40
C GLY A 219 -6.78 49.81 2.63
N ARG A 220 -5.87 50.14 1.70
CA ARG A 220 -4.89 51.25 1.89
C ARG A 220 -4.55 51.97 0.58
N SER A 221 -5.51 52.69 0.01
CA SER A 221 -5.22 53.73 -0.99
C SER A 221 -6.30 54.81 -1.04
N LEU A 222 -6.64 55.40 0.12
CA LEU A 222 -7.44 56.62 0.21
C LEU A 222 -6.89 57.56 1.31
N ALA A 223 -5.57 57.72 1.39
CA ALA A 223 -4.94 58.66 2.30
C ALA A 223 -3.69 59.35 1.71
N ASN A 224 -3.64 59.56 0.39
CA ASN A 224 -2.56 60.30 -0.28
C ASN A 224 -3.09 61.24 -1.38
N THR A 225 -4.16 62.00 -1.09
CA THR A 225 -4.75 62.97 -2.03
C THR A 225 -4.85 64.41 -1.53
N LEU A 226 -4.15 64.81 -0.45
CA LEU A 226 -4.22 66.19 0.07
C LEU A 226 -2.88 66.79 0.58
N ALA A 227 -1.73 66.43 0.02
CA ALA A 227 -0.45 67.07 0.38
C ALA A 227 0.45 67.37 -0.82
N GLY A 228 -0.12 67.93 -1.90
CA GLY A 228 0.62 68.19 -3.14
C GLY A 228 0.28 69.51 -3.84
N ILE A 229 -0.35 70.47 -3.16
CA ILE A 229 -0.63 71.80 -3.72
C ILE A 229 -0.30 72.85 -2.65
N LEU A 230 0.98 73.21 -2.52
CA LEU A 230 1.44 74.47 -1.89
C LEU A 230 2.94 74.79 -2.11
N GLY A 231 3.64 74.09 -3.02
CA GLY A 231 5.11 74.19 -3.16
C GLY A 231 5.66 74.71 -4.49
N CYS A 232 4.88 75.36 -5.36
CA CYS A 232 5.34 75.79 -6.70
C CYS A 232 5.22 77.30 -7.00
N ILE A 233 5.32 78.19 -6.01
CA ILE A 233 5.31 79.66 -6.26
C ILE A 233 6.67 80.34 -6.02
N VAL A 234 7.73 79.67 -5.55
CA VAL A 234 8.93 80.40 -5.07
C VAL A 234 10.16 80.39 -6.00
N THR A 235 10.16 79.74 -7.17
CA THR A 235 11.37 79.75 -8.04
C THR A 235 11.24 80.46 -9.39
N TRP A 236 10.15 81.17 -9.65
CA TRP A 236 9.97 81.96 -10.88
C TRP A 236 10.15 83.48 -10.68
N ARG A 237 11.15 83.86 -9.90
CA ARG A 237 11.72 85.22 -9.89
C ARG A 237 13.22 85.14 -9.64
N LYS A 238 14.01 84.73 -10.63
CA LYS A 238 15.44 85.13 -10.74
C LYS A 238 16.12 84.76 -12.08
N MET A 239 15.45 84.94 -13.22
CA MET A 239 16.14 85.03 -14.52
C MET A 239 15.42 86.01 -15.45
N HIS A 240 15.54 87.31 -15.15
CA HIS A 240 15.34 88.37 -16.13
C HIS A 240 16.01 89.66 -15.63
N GLN A 241 17.34 89.71 -15.74
CA GLN A 241 18.12 90.95 -15.65
C GLN A 241 19.51 90.72 -16.27
N THR A 242 19.57 90.89 -17.59
CA THR A 242 20.60 91.60 -18.36
C THR A 242 19.97 91.96 -19.69
#